data_AF-A0AAE0RDW4-F1
#
_entry.id   AF-A0AAE0RDW4-F1
#
_cell.length_a   1.000
_cell.length_b   1.000
_cell.length_c   1.000
_cell.angle_alpha   90.00
_cell.angle_beta   90.00
_cell.angle_gamma   90.00
#
_symmetry.space_group_name_H-M   'P 1'
#
loop_
_entity.id
_entity.type
_entity.pdbx_description
1 polymer ?
#
loop_
_entity_poly.entity_id
_entity_poly.type
_entity_poly.pdbx_seq_one_letter_code
_entity_poly.pdbx_strand_id
1 'polypeptide(L)'
;MKSGRAVGPDDIPVEVWKCLGEAAVEFLTSLFNRVLESERMPEEWRRSVLVPMFKNKGDVQSCSNYRGIKLMSHTMKLWERVVEARLRKVVEICEQQYGFMPRKSTTDAIFALRILMEKYRDGQRELHCVFVDLEKAYNRVPREELWYCMRKSGVAEKYVRVVQDMYERSRTVVRCAVGQTEEFKVEVGLHQGSALSPFLFAMVMDQLSEEVRQESPWTMMFADDIVICSESREQVEENLERWRFALERRGMKVSRSKTEYMCVNEREGS
;
A
#
# COMPACT_ATOMS: atom_id res chain seq x y z
N MET A 1 -19.11 4.59 1.62
CA MET A 1 -18.22 4.81 2.79
C MET A 1 -18.99 4.58 4.10
N LYS A 2 -18.35 4.12 5.18
CA LYS A 2 -18.99 3.96 6.50
C LYS A 2 -19.22 5.32 7.17
N SER A 3 -20.30 5.46 7.94
CA SER A 3 -20.61 6.66 8.74
C SER A 3 -19.69 6.77 9.97
N GLY A 4 -19.66 7.93 10.63
CA GLY A 4 -18.89 8.19 11.85
C GLY A 4 -17.38 8.33 11.61
N ARG A 5 -16.97 8.75 10.41
CA ARG A 5 -15.55 8.96 10.07
C ARG A 5 -15.15 10.40 10.39
N ALA A 6 -13.95 10.56 10.95
CA ALA A 6 -13.35 11.88 11.17
C ALA A 6 -13.22 12.65 9.85
N VAL A 7 -13.64 13.92 9.87
CA VAL A 7 -13.66 14.80 8.70
C VAL A 7 -12.26 15.23 8.27
N GLY A 8 -12.14 15.57 6.99
CA GLY A 8 -10.95 16.23 6.44
C GLY A 8 -10.96 17.73 6.74
N PRO A 9 -10.01 18.48 6.15
CA PRO A 9 -9.93 19.94 6.34
C PRO A 9 -11.09 20.73 5.73
N ASP A 10 -11.95 20.09 4.95
CA ASP A 10 -13.16 20.68 4.38
C ASP A 10 -14.35 20.64 5.35
N ASP A 11 -14.22 19.94 6.49
CA ASP A 11 -15.27 19.73 7.49
C ASP A 11 -16.57 19.15 6.92
N ILE A 12 -16.50 18.48 5.76
CA ILE A 12 -17.65 17.82 5.13
C ILE A 12 -17.73 16.36 5.59
N PRO A 13 -18.70 16.00 6.45
CA PRO A 13 -18.90 14.62 6.87
C PRO A 13 -19.48 13.79 5.72
N VAL A 14 -19.18 12.49 5.72
CA VAL A 14 -19.62 11.60 4.63
C VAL A 14 -21.14 11.41 4.61
N GLU A 15 -21.78 11.69 5.74
CA GLU A 15 -23.21 11.70 5.96
C GLU A 15 -23.92 12.72 5.06
N VAL A 16 -23.29 13.86 4.74
CA VAL A 16 -23.86 14.84 3.79
C VAL A 16 -24.16 14.16 2.45
N TRP A 17 -23.19 13.43 1.92
CA TRP A 17 -23.33 12.71 0.65
C TRP A 17 -24.35 11.57 0.72
N LYS A 18 -24.56 10.98 1.90
CA LYS A 18 -25.57 9.92 2.08
C LYS A 18 -26.98 10.48 2.20
N CYS A 19 -27.14 11.59 2.93
CA CYS A 19 -28.45 12.20 3.17
C CYS A 19 -29.03 12.85 1.91
N LEU A 20 -28.18 13.36 1.01
CA LEU A 20 -28.58 13.98 -0.24
C LEU A 20 -29.04 12.97 -1.31
N GLY A 21 -28.81 11.66 -1.12
CA GLY A 21 -29.29 10.62 -2.03
C GLY A 21 -28.86 10.83 -3.49
N GLU A 22 -29.82 10.73 -4.42
CA GLU A 22 -29.59 10.90 -5.87
C GLU A 22 -28.99 12.26 -6.24
N ALA A 23 -29.38 13.35 -5.55
CA ALA A 23 -28.83 14.67 -5.83
C ALA A 23 -27.31 14.73 -5.58
N ALA A 24 -26.82 14.00 -4.57
CA ALA A 24 -25.37 13.87 -4.36
C ALA A 24 -24.71 13.05 -5.47
N VAL A 25 -25.35 12.00 -5.97
CA VAL A 25 -24.82 11.19 -7.08
C VAL A 25 -24.67 12.03 -8.34
N GLU A 26 -25.70 12.78 -8.71
CA GLU A 26 -25.67 13.68 -9.88
C GLU A 26 -24.57 14.74 -9.75
N PHE A 27 -24.53 15.42 -8.60
CA PHE A 27 -23.51 16.45 -8.33
C PHE A 27 -22.09 15.89 -8.37
N LEU A 28 -21.83 14.80 -7.63
CA LEU A 28 -20.50 14.19 -7.56
C LEU A 28 -20.09 13.64 -8.93
N THR A 29 -21.03 13.08 -9.70
CA THR A 29 -20.75 12.59 -11.06
C THR A 29 -20.33 13.74 -11.96
N SER A 30 -21.07 14.85 -11.96
CA SER A 30 -20.72 16.04 -12.73
C SER A 30 -19.35 16.59 -12.31
N LEU A 31 -19.08 16.68 -11.00
CA LEU A 31 -17.80 17.14 -10.46
C LEU A 31 -16.64 16.23 -10.91
N PHE A 32 -16.79 14.92 -10.76
CA PHE A 32 -15.77 13.94 -11.11
C PHE A 32 -15.50 13.88 -12.61
N ASN A 33 -16.52 14.02 -13.45
CA ASN A 33 -16.34 14.12 -14.90
C ASN A 33 -15.55 15.38 -15.25
N ARG A 34 -15.85 16.51 -14.62
CA ARG A 34 -15.10 17.76 -14.83
C ARG A 34 -13.63 17.64 -14.41
N VAL A 35 -13.36 17.01 -13.27
CA VAL A 35 -12.00 16.72 -12.79
C VAL A 35 -11.26 15.79 -13.75
N LEU A 36 -11.95 14.79 -14.31
CA LEU A 36 -11.37 13.88 -15.29
C LEU A 36 -11.08 14.58 -16.62
N GLU A 37 -11.96 15.46 -17.08
CA GLU A 37 -11.80 16.24 -18.31
C GLU A 37 -10.65 17.24 -18.22
N SER A 38 -10.58 17.98 -17.11
CA SER A 38 -9.52 18.97 -16.87
C SER A 38 -8.20 18.36 -16.43
N GLU A 39 -8.22 17.10 -15.96
CA GLU A 39 -7.11 16.42 -15.29
C GLU A 39 -6.59 17.20 -14.05
N ARG A 40 -7.47 18.02 -13.45
CA ARG A 40 -7.16 18.89 -12.30
C ARG A 40 -8.21 18.75 -11.22
N MET A 41 -7.77 18.38 -10.02
CA MET A 41 -8.62 18.33 -8.83
C MET A 41 -8.73 19.70 -8.13
N PRO A 42 -9.79 19.92 -7.34
CA PRO A 42 -9.92 21.12 -6.51
C PRO A 42 -8.72 21.31 -5.57
N GLU A 43 -8.27 22.56 -5.41
CA GLU A 43 -7.11 22.89 -4.56
C GLU A 43 -7.38 22.56 -3.08
N GLU A 44 -8.65 22.59 -2.66
CA GLU A 44 -9.09 22.19 -1.32
C GLU A 44 -8.72 20.75 -0.99
N TRP A 45 -8.73 19.85 -1.98
CA TRP A 45 -8.40 18.44 -1.78
C TRP A 45 -6.90 18.19 -1.57
N ARG A 46 -6.04 19.16 -1.90
CA ARG A 46 -4.59 19.08 -1.69
C ARG A 46 -4.19 19.23 -0.23
N ARG A 47 -5.10 19.73 0.62
CA ARG A 47 -4.86 19.95 2.06
C ARG A 47 -5.25 18.73 2.87
N SER A 48 -4.50 18.48 3.94
CA SER A 48 -4.73 17.34 4.83
C SER A 48 -4.18 17.57 6.23
N VAL A 49 -4.69 16.80 7.19
CA VAL A 49 -4.25 16.86 8.59
C VAL A 49 -3.68 15.52 9.00
N LEU A 50 -2.44 15.47 9.45
CA LEU A 50 -1.82 14.28 10.02
C LEU A 50 -2.03 14.27 11.53
N VAL A 51 -2.67 13.22 12.04
CA VAL A 51 -2.84 12.97 13.46
C VAL A 51 -1.91 11.82 13.88
N PRO A 52 -0.90 12.05 14.72
CA PRO A 52 -0.01 11.00 15.20
C PRO A 52 -0.74 10.15 16.24
N MET A 53 -0.84 8.84 15.99
CA MET A 53 -1.40 7.86 16.91
C MET A 53 -0.27 7.02 17.50
N PHE A 54 -0.14 7.01 18.83
CA PHE A 54 0.87 6.19 19.48
C PHE A 54 0.57 4.70 19.27
N LYS A 55 1.60 3.91 18.94
CA LYS A 55 1.49 2.46 18.71
C LYS A 55 1.32 1.65 19.99
N ASN A 56 1.22 2.30 21.16
CA ASN A 56 1.15 1.68 22.47
C ASN A 56 2.35 0.74 22.77
N LYS A 57 3.51 1.05 22.19
CA LYS A 57 4.74 0.27 22.37
C LYS A 57 5.97 1.17 22.21
N GLY A 58 6.98 0.97 23.07
CA GLY A 58 8.24 1.70 23.06
C GLY A 58 8.16 3.06 23.75
N ASP A 59 9.20 3.86 23.56
CA ASP A 59 9.31 5.21 24.11
C ASP A 59 8.34 6.18 23.42
N VAL A 60 7.55 6.91 24.22
CA VAL A 60 6.60 7.94 23.77
C VAL A 60 7.28 9.17 23.16
N GLN A 61 8.57 9.39 23.45
CA GLN A 61 9.37 10.46 22.84
C GLN A 61 9.91 10.09 21.45
N SER A 62 9.83 8.81 21.07
CA SER A 62 10.33 8.35 19.78
C SER A 62 9.27 8.47 18.69
N CYS A 63 9.51 9.32 17.69
CA CYS A 63 8.60 9.53 16.56
C CYS A 63 8.28 8.25 15.76
N SER A 64 9.18 7.26 15.74
CA SER A 64 8.98 5.98 15.06
C SER A 64 7.88 5.11 15.69
N ASN A 65 7.54 5.39 16.95
CA ASN A 65 6.50 4.72 17.72
C ASN A 65 5.11 5.32 17.49
N TYR A 66 4.98 6.29 16.58
CA TYR A 66 3.68 6.83 16.16
C TYR A 66 3.33 6.37 14.75
N ARG A 67 2.03 6.25 14.49
CA ARG A 67 1.42 6.05 13.17
C ARG A 67 0.70 7.34 12.79
N GLY A 68 1.13 8.00 11.73
CA GLY A 68 0.45 9.18 11.21
C GLY A 68 -0.83 8.79 10.48
N ILE A 69 -1.99 9.20 10.98
CA ILE A 69 -3.26 9.06 10.26
C ILE A 69 -3.52 10.35 9.51
N LYS A 70 -3.55 10.30 8.18
CA LYS A 70 -3.89 11.44 7.34
C LYS A 70 -5.41 11.55 7.19
N LEU A 71 -5.97 12.64 7.66
CA LEU A 71 -7.33 13.07 7.40
C LEU A 71 -7.34 13.88 6.11
N MET A 72 -8.14 13.44 5.16
CA MET A 72 -8.30 14.03 3.84
C MET A 72 -9.79 14.17 3.56
N SER A 73 -10.15 15.07 2.64
CA SER A 73 -11.53 15.29 2.20
C SER A 73 -12.23 13.96 1.89
N HIS A 74 -13.45 13.81 2.40
CA HIS A 74 -14.27 12.64 2.07
C HIS A 74 -14.62 12.61 0.58
N THR A 75 -14.82 13.76 -0.04
CA THR A 75 -15.10 13.90 -1.47
C THR A 75 -13.90 13.44 -2.30
N MET A 76 -12.68 13.81 -1.91
CA MET A 76 -11.45 13.28 -2.52
C MET A 76 -11.38 11.75 -2.40
N LYS A 77 -11.68 11.18 -1.22
CA LYS A 77 -11.70 9.72 -1.03
C LYS A 77 -12.75 8.99 -1.87
N LEU A 78 -13.87 9.66 -2.19
CA LEU A 78 -14.86 9.12 -3.12
C LEU A 78 -14.31 9.14 -4.56
N TRP A 79 -13.67 10.24 -4.97
CA TRP A 79 -12.99 10.33 -6.26
C TRP A 79 -11.90 9.26 -6.42
N GLU A 80 -11.03 9.10 -5.42
CA GLU A 80 -10.01 8.04 -5.37
C GLU A 80 -10.59 6.65 -5.59
N ARG A 81 -11.76 6.34 -4.99
CA ARG A 81 -12.44 5.05 -5.20
C ARG A 81 -12.99 4.87 -6.61
N VAL A 82 -13.51 5.94 -7.22
CA VAL A 82 -13.97 5.90 -8.61
C VAL A 82 -12.78 5.62 -9.54
N VAL A 83 -11.66 6.28 -9.32
CA VAL A 83 -10.42 6.06 -10.07
C VAL A 83 -9.90 4.64 -9.86
N GLU A 84 -9.80 4.17 -8.62
CA GLU A 84 -9.40 2.80 -8.28
C GLU A 84 -10.26 1.76 -9.01
N ALA A 85 -11.59 1.91 -8.94
CA ALA A 85 -12.53 0.98 -9.58
C ALA A 85 -12.38 0.93 -11.10
N ARG A 86 -11.91 2.01 -11.74
CA ARG A 86 -11.61 2.04 -13.17
C ARG A 86 -10.25 1.44 -13.48
N LEU A 87 -9.23 1.73 -12.67
CA LEU A 87 -7.90 1.14 -12.84
C LEU A 87 -7.90 -0.38 -12.66
N ARG A 88 -8.68 -0.90 -11.71
CA ARG A 88 -8.84 -2.35 -11.50
C ARG A 88 -9.47 -3.11 -12.69
N LYS A 89 -10.08 -2.40 -13.65
CA LYS A 89 -10.61 -3.03 -14.88
C LYS A 89 -9.55 -3.23 -15.95
N VAL A 90 -8.42 -2.54 -15.84
CA VAL A 90 -7.37 -2.53 -16.86
C VAL A 90 -6.03 -3.08 -16.34
N VAL A 91 -5.79 -2.96 -15.04
CA VAL A 91 -4.58 -3.49 -14.38
C VAL A 91 -4.93 -4.78 -13.66
N GLU A 92 -4.26 -5.85 -14.05
CA GLU A 92 -4.24 -7.12 -13.33
C GLU A 92 -3.03 -7.16 -12.39
N ILE A 93 -3.26 -7.58 -11.15
CA ILE A 93 -2.21 -7.74 -10.13
C ILE A 93 -1.96 -9.23 -9.96
N CYS A 94 -0.70 -9.62 -9.82
CA CYS A 94 -0.33 -11.04 -9.69
C CYS A 94 -1.03 -11.78 -8.56
N GLU A 95 -1.17 -13.09 -8.77
CA GLU A 95 -1.86 -13.98 -7.83
C GLU A 95 -1.14 -14.12 -6.47
N GLN A 96 0.17 -13.85 -6.44
CA GLN A 96 1.00 -13.87 -5.25
C GLN A 96 0.69 -12.72 -4.29
N GLN A 97 0.01 -11.66 -4.74
CA GLN A 97 -0.41 -10.54 -3.89
C GLN A 97 -1.77 -10.84 -3.26
N TYR A 98 -1.78 -10.98 -1.93
CA TYR A 98 -2.97 -11.16 -1.10
C TYR A 98 -3.43 -9.85 -0.46
N GLY A 99 -2.52 -8.89 -0.28
CA GLY A 99 -2.82 -7.61 0.32
C GLY A 99 -3.69 -6.73 -0.57
N PHE A 100 -4.78 -6.20 0.00
CA PHE A 100 -5.71 -5.27 -0.67
C PHE A 100 -6.34 -5.79 -1.97
N MET A 101 -6.33 -7.10 -2.18
CA MET A 101 -6.93 -7.75 -3.34
C MET A 101 -8.36 -8.21 -3.03
N PRO A 102 -9.31 -8.04 -3.97
CA PRO A 102 -10.66 -8.52 -3.78
C PRO A 102 -10.65 -10.05 -3.66
N ARG A 103 -11.43 -10.57 -2.71
CA ARG A 103 -11.56 -12.02 -2.46
C ARG A 103 -10.28 -12.71 -1.98
N LYS A 104 -9.30 -11.96 -1.49
CA LYS A 104 -8.13 -12.49 -0.77
C LYS A 104 -8.08 -11.93 0.64
N SER A 105 -7.66 -12.76 1.57
CA SER A 105 -7.54 -12.45 2.98
C SER A 105 -6.20 -12.91 3.54
N THR A 106 -5.86 -12.41 4.72
CA THR A 106 -4.70 -12.89 5.48
C THR A 106 -4.82 -14.38 5.80
N THR A 107 -6.04 -14.88 6.02
CA THR A 107 -6.31 -16.30 6.27
C THR A 107 -5.94 -17.15 5.07
N ASP A 108 -6.21 -16.70 3.84
CA ASP A 108 -5.87 -17.44 2.62
C ASP A 108 -4.35 -17.58 2.47
N ALA A 109 -3.60 -16.48 2.71
CA ALA A 109 -2.13 -16.49 2.66
C ALA A 109 -1.53 -17.42 3.73
N ILE A 110 -2.03 -17.34 4.97
CA ILE A 110 -1.59 -18.21 6.07
C ILE A 110 -1.92 -19.68 5.77
N PHE A 111 -3.11 -19.94 5.22
CA PHE A 111 -3.54 -21.29 4.87
C PHE A 111 -2.65 -21.89 3.78
N ALA A 112 -2.37 -21.15 2.71
CA ALA A 112 -1.48 -21.58 1.63
C ALA A 112 -0.06 -21.88 2.15
N LEU A 113 0.48 -21.01 3.01
CA LEU A 113 1.78 -21.23 3.66
C LEU A 113 1.77 -22.47 4.56
N ARG A 114 0.71 -22.66 5.36
CA ARG A 114 0.59 -23.83 6.25
C ARG A 114 0.53 -25.14 5.48
N ILE A 115 -0.23 -25.21 4.38
CA ILE A 115 -0.26 -26.40 3.52
C ILE A 115 1.15 -26.72 3.00
N LEU A 116 1.90 -25.70 2.56
CA LEU A 116 3.28 -25.91 2.12
C LEU A 116 4.14 -26.44 3.27
N MET A 117 4.08 -25.83 4.45
CA MET A 117 4.85 -26.27 5.62
C MET A 117 4.50 -27.70 6.04
N GLU A 118 3.20 -28.06 6.06
CA GLU A 118 2.73 -29.41 6.41
C GLU A 118 3.20 -30.47 5.40
N LYS A 119 3.15 -30.16 4.10
CA LYS A 119 3.65 -31.06 3.05
C LYS A 119 5.14 -31.42 3.25
N TYR A 120 5.97 -30.42 3.58
CA TYR A 120 7.39 -30.66 3.84
C TYR A 120 7.61 -31.31 5.21
N ARG A 121 6.75 -30.99 6.19
CA ARG A 121 6.71 -31.65 7.49
C ARG A 121 6.55 -33.16 7.35
N ASP A 122 5.49 -33.58 6.67
CA ASP A 122 5.13 -34.99 6.47
C ASP A 122 6.16 -35.74 5.61
N GLY A 123 6.77 -35.04 4.64
CA GLY A 123 7.82 -35.59 3.81
C GLY A 123 9.21 -35.69 4.47
N GLN A 124 9.36 -35.24 5.73
CA GLN A 124 10.65 -35.14 6.43
C GLN A 124 11.73 -34.40 5.61
N ARG A 125 11.29 -33.37 4.87
CA ARG A 125 12.15 -32.47 4.08
C ARG A 125 12.21 -31.12 4.76
N GLU A 126 13.34 -30.44 4.61
CA GLU A 126 13.50 -29.07 5.07
C GLU A 126 12.75 -28.11 4.15
N LEU A 127 12.16 -27.08 4.75
CA LEU A 127 11.58 -25.93 4.05
C LEU A 127 12.10 -24.66 4.71
N HIS A 128 12.76 -23.83 3.92
CA HIS A 128 13.35 -22.59 4.36
C HIS A 128 12.43 -21.44 3.97
N CYS A 129 12.07 -20.61 4.94
CA CYS A 129 11.19 -19.46 4.76
C CYS A 129 11.90 -18.20 5.24
N VAL A 130 11.86 -17.14 4.44
CA VAL A 130 12.28 -15.80 4.85
C VAL A 130 11.08 -14.86 4.78
N PHE A 131 10.82 -14.19 5.90
CA PHE A 131 9.78 -13.17 6.06
C PHE A 131 10.43 -11.81 5.96
N VAL A 132 10.18 -11.09 4.87
CA VAL A 132 10.78 -9.79 4.56
C VAL A 132 9.80 -8.67 4.90
N ASP A 133 10.25 -7.71 5.71
CA ASP A 133 9.54 -6.46 6.02
C ASP A 133 10.21 -5.30 5.27
N LEU A 134 9.42 -4.38 4.72
CA LEU A 134 9.93 -3.18 4.05
C LEU A 134 9.92 -1.95 4.98
N GLU A 135 11.03 -1.21 5.02
CA GLU A 135 11.14 -0.03 5.87
C GLU A 135 10.22 1.10 5.38
N LYS A 136 9.16 1.43 6.14
CA LYS A 136 8.26 2.56 5.86
C LYS A 136 7.78 2.55 4.39
N ALA A 137 7.40 1.38 3.88
CA ALA A 137 7.19 1.12 2.46
C ALA A 137 6.42 2.22 1.71
N TYR A 138 5.24 2.60 2.24
CA TYR A 138 4.40 3.65 1.64
C TYR A 138 5.12 5.01 1.52
N ASN A 139 5.92 5.38 2.51
CA ASN A 139 6.61 6.67 2.54
C ASN A 139 7.86 6.69 1.66
N ARG A 140 8.33 5.54 1.18
CA ARG A 140 9.54 5.41 0.37
C ARG A 140 9.28 5.37 -1.13
N VAL A 141 8.07 5.01 -1.56
CA VAL A 141 7.74 4.89 -2.99
C VAL A 141 8.07 6.21 -3.72
N PRO A 142 9.06 6.21 -4.64
CA PRO A 142 9.35 7.38 -5.45
C PRO A 142 8.18 7.66 -6.39
N ARG A 143 7.81 8.94 -6.57
CA ARG A 143 6.67 9.31 -7.43
C ARG A 143 6.93 8.97 -8.90
N GLU A 144 8.13 9.23 -9.40
CA GLU A 144 8.52 8.86 -10.75
C GLU A 144 8.40 7.36 -10.99
N GLU A 145 8.72 6.57 -9.97
CA GLU A 145 8.58 5.12 -10.05
C GLU A 145 7.12 4.68 -10.12
N LEU A 146 6.25 5.33 -9.33
CA LEU A 146 4.81 5.10 -9.41
C LEU A 146 4.27 5.41 -10.82
N TRP A 147 4.66 6.54 -11.42
CA TRP A 147 4.22 6.92 -12.78
C TRP A 147 4.70 5.91 -13.82
N TYR A 148 5.96 5.48 -13.71
CA TYR A 148 6.52 4.45 -14.57
C TYR A 148 5.74 3.13 -14.44
N CYS A 149 5.50 2.65 -13.21
CA CYS A 149 4.73 1.43 -12.97
C CYS A 149 3.29 1.52 -13.49
N MET A 150 2.62 2.67 -13.35
CA MET A 150 1.28 2.88 -13.93
C MET A 150 1.30 2.69 -15.45
N ARG A 151 2.24 3.34 -16.15
CA ARG A 151 2.36 3.23 -17.61
C ARG A 151 2.69 1.81 -18.04
N LYS A 152 3.64 1.15 -17.36
CA LYS A 152 4.03 -0.24 -17.65
C LYS A 152 2.87 -1.21 -17.43
N SER A 153 1.98 -0.91 -16.49
CA SER A 153 0.76 -1.70 -16.21
C SER A 153 -0.40 -1.43 -17.20
N GLY A 154 -0.16 -0.69 -18.30
CA GLY A 154 -1.19 -0.41 -19.31
C GLY A 154 -2.19 0.68 -18.93
N VAL A 155 -1.93 1.46 -17.88
CA VAL A 155 -2.81 2.58 -17.50
C VAL A 155 -2.71 3.70 -18.53
N ALA A 156 -3.85 4.12 -19.07
CA ALA A 156 -3.91 5.24 -20.01
C ALA A 156 -3.34 6.53 -19.39
N GLU A 157 -2.57 7.29 -20.17
CA GLU A 157 -1.85 8.49 -19.71
C GLU A 157 -2.76 9.51 -19.02
N LYS A 158 -4.02 9.61 -19.45
CA LYS A 158 -5.03 10.46 -18.80
C LYS A 158 -5.22 10.14 -17.31
N TYR A 159 -5.27 8.85 -16.95
CA TYR A 159 -5.35 8.44 -15.54
C TYR A 159 -4.01 8.63 -14.81
N VAL A 160 -2.88 8.46 -15.50
CA VAL A 160 -1.56 8.79 -14.94
C VAL A 160 -1.52 10.25 -14.52
N ARG A 161 -1.95 11.18 -15.39
CA ARG A 161 -1.99 12.63 -15.09
C ARG A 161 -2.98 12.99 -13.98
N VAL A 162 -4.15 12.35 -13.94
CA VAL A 162 -5.10 12.50 -12.83
C VAL A 162 -4.47 12.08 -11.50
N VAL A 163 -3.78 10.94 -11.46
CA VAL A 163 -3.12 10.49 -10.22
C VAL A 163 -1.93 11.39 -9.90
N GLN A 164 -1.12 11.81 -10.87
CA GLN A 164 -0.07 12.81 -10.67
C GLN A 164 -0.60 14.07 -9.99
N ASP A 165 -1.71 14.61 -10.50
CA ASP A 165 -2.35 15.79 -9.92
C ASP A 165 -2.83 15.55 -8.48
N MET A 166 -3.23 14.33 -8.10
CA MET A 166 -3.58 14.01 -6.70
C MET A 166 -2.40 14.09 -5.72
N TYR A 167 -1.18 13.84 -6.19
CA TYR A 167 0.02 13.85 -5.35
C TYR A 167 0.79 15.18 -5.43
N GLU A 168 0.67 15.90 -6.54
CA GLU A 168 1.28 17.21 -6.72
C GLU A 168 0.75 18.25 -5.72
N ARG A 169 1.65 19.14 -5.28
CA ARG A 169 1.32 20.31 -4.43
C ARG A 169 0.53 19.96 -3.16
N SER A 170 0.57 18.70 -2.73
CA SER A 170 -0.10 18.24 -1.52
C SER A 170 0.56 18.83 -0.28
N ARG A 171 -0.27 19.37 0.61
CA ARG A 171 0.18 20.03 1.83
C ARG A 171 -0.48 19.41 3.05
N THR A 172 0.27 19.34 4.14
CA THR A 172 -0.13 18.68 5.38
C THR A 172 0.22 19.55 6.58
N VAL A 173 -0.66 19.57 7.57
CA VAL A 173 -0.37 20.05 8.93
C VAL A 173 -0.39 18.86 9.88
N VAL A 174 0.44 18.87 10.93
CA VAL A 174 0.37 17.88 12.00
C VAL A 174 -0.50 18.44 13.13
N ARG A 175 -1.53 17.70 13.54
CA ARG A 175 -2.40 18.04 14.67
C ARG A 175 -2.07 17.13 15.85
N CYS A 176 -1.59 17.70 16.94
CA CYS A 176 -1.29 17.01 18.19
C CYS A 176 -2.05 17.68 19.36
N ALA A 177 -1.91 17.13 20.57
CA ALA A 177 -2.62 17.62 21.75
C ALA A 177 -2.30 19.08 22.10
N VAL A 178 -1.12 19.56 21.72
CA VAL A 178 -0.65 20.93 22.00
C VAL A 178 -1.00 21.95 20.90
N GLY A 179 -1.57 21.50 19.77
CA GLY A 179 -1.96 22.39 18.68
C GLY A 179 -1.71 21.82 17.28
N GLN A 180 -1.69 22.71 16.29
CA GLN A 180 -1.33 22.38 14.91
C GLN A 180 0.02 22.98 14.54
N THR A 181 0.82 22.24 13.77
CA THR A 181 2.08 22.74 13.21
C THR A 181 1.83 23.67 12.03
N GLU A 182 2.90 24.33 11.59
CA GLU A 182 2.94 24.93 10.26
C GLU A 182 2.71 23.89 9.16
N GLU A 183 2.24 24.37 8.01
CA GLU A 183 1.96 23.57 6.84
C GLU A 183 3.26 23.22 6.10
N PHE A 184 3.44 21.94 5.76
CA PHE A 184 4.58 21.46 4.97
C PHE A 184 4.13 20.68 3.74
N LYS A 185 4.99 20.66 2.73
CA LYS A 185 4.76 19.92 1.48
C LYS A 185 5.05 18.43 1.67
N VAL A 186 4.23 17.58 1.05
CA VAL A 186 4.48 16.15 0.94
C VAL A 186 5.03 15.89 -0.46
N GLU A 187 6.26 15.40 -0.56
CA GLU A 187 6.99 15.28 -1.83
C GLU A 187 7.28 13.83 -2.24
N VAL A 188 7.29 12.90 -1.27
CA VAL A 188 7.62 11.48 -1.51
C VAL A 188 6.56 10.59 -0.87
N GLY A 189 6.39 9.40 -1.45
CA GLY A 189 5.55 8.36 -0.91
C GLY A 189 4.07 8.53 -1.23
N LEU A 190 3.33 7.50 -0.84
CA LEU A 190 1.90 7.38 -0.98
C LEU A 190 1.18 8.04 0.21
N HIS A 191 0.00 8.60 -0.03
CA HIS A 191 -0.82 9.20 1.01
C HIS A 191 -1.37 8.11 1.93
N GLN A 192 -0.88 8.02 3.16
CA GLN A 192 -1.46 7.14 4.17
C GLN A 192 -2.90 7.56 4.45
N GLY A 193 -3.89 6.66 4.36
CA GLY A 193 -5.31 7.00 4.55
C GLY A 193 -6.06 7.41 3.27
N SER A 194 -5.37 7.46 2.13
CA SER A 194 -5.99 7.43 0.80
C SER A 194 -6.68 6.12 0.53
N ALA A 195 -7.81 6.19 -0.19
CA ALA A 195 -8.49 5.01 -0.69
C ALA A 195 -7.75 4.37 -1.88
N LEU A 196 -7.03 5.17 -2.66
CA LEU A 196 -6.33 4.73 -3.87
C LEU A 196 -4.90 4.20 -3.59
N SER A 197 -4.20 4.78 -2.60
CA SER A 197 -2.81 4.39 -2.27
C SER A 197 -2.60 2.87 -2.11
N PRO A 198 -3.48 2.08 -1.46
CA PRO A 198 -3.24 0.65 -1.33
C PRO A 198 -3.18 -0.11 -2.65
N PHE A 199 -4.03 0.27 -3.61
CA PHE A 199 -4.02 -0.32 -4.94
C PHE A 199 -2.78 0.10 -5.75
N LEU A 200 -2.41 1.39 -5.68
CA LEU A 200 -1.18 1.89 -6.30
C LEU A 200 0.06 1.20 -5.73
N PHE A 201 0.09 0.96 -4.43
CA PHE A 201 1.17 0.22 -3.78
C PHE A 201 1.25 -1.22 -4.29
N ALA A 202 0.11 -1.92 -4.37
CA ALA A 202 0.06 -3.28 -4.90
C ALA A 202 0.56 -3.36 -6.35
N MET A 203 0.18 -2.40 -7.19
CA MET A 203 0.66 -2.29 -8.58
C MET A 203 2.16 -1.99 -8.66
N VAL A 204 2.70 -1.12 -7.79
CA VAL A 204 4.16 -0.92 -7.72
C VAL A 204 4.84 -2.23 -7.32
N MET A 205 4.40 -2.88 -6.24
CA MET A 205 4.98 -4.15 -5.79
C MET A 205 4.90 -5.25 -6.86
N ASP A 206 3.80 -5.32 -7.59
CA ASP A 206 3.64 -6.22 -8.74
C ASP A 206 4.75 -6.02 -9.78
N GLN A 207 4.97 -4.77 -10.18
CA GLN A 207 6.00 -4.41 -11.17
C GLN A 207 7.43 -4.53 -10.65
N LEU A 208 7.66 -4.34 -9.35
CA LEU A 208 8.97 -4.54 -8.71
C LEU A 208 9.32 -6.01 -8.57
N SER A 209 8.32 -6.86 -8.38
CA SER A 209 8.50 -8.29 -8.11
C SER A 209 8.48 -9.18 -9.34
N GLU A 210 8.10 -8.65 -10.51
CA GLU A 210 7.89 -9.39 -11.75
C GLU A 210 9.02 -10.38 -12.10
N GLU A 211 10.28 -9.97 -11.94
CA GLU A 211 11.47 -10.75 -12.31
C GLU A 211 11.96 -11.73 -11.21
N VAL A 212 11.44 -11.60 -9.99
CA VAL A 212 11.96 -12.29 -8.79
C VAL A 212 10.92 -13.15 -8.07
N ARG A 213 9.63 -12.90 -8.33
CA ARG A 213 8.53 -13.68 -7.74
C ARG A 213 8.48 -15.08 -8.33
N GLN A 214 8.24 -16.05 -7.45
CA GLN A 214 7.91 -17.43 -7.82
C GLN A 214 6.40 -17.65 -7.73
N GLU A 215 5.91 -18.79 -8.19
CA GLU A 215 4.50 -19.14 -8.06
C GLU A 215 4.06 -19.24 -6.59
N SER A 216 2.79 -18.95 -6.30
CA SER A 216 2.25 -19.19 -4.97
C SER A 216 2.19 -20.72 -4.71
N PRO A 217 2.58 -21.23 -3.53
CA PRO A 217 2.92 -20.51 -2.29
C PRO A 217 4.43 -20.23 -2.07
N TRP A 218 5.31 -20.42 -3.06
CA TRP A 218 6.76 -20.16 -2.92
C TRP A 218 7.11 -18.69 -2.73
N THR A 219 6.30 -17.82 -3.31
CA THR A 219 6.31 -16.39 -3.00
C THR A 219 4.90 -15.96 -2.67
N MET A 220 4.74 -15.25 -1.55
CA MET A 220 3.49 -14.63 -1.16
C MET A 220 3.77 -13.21 -0.67
N MET A 221 2.94 -12.27 -1.09
CA MET A 221 3.01 -10.87 -0.66
C MET A 221 1.69 -10.50 0.01
N PHE A 222 1.77 -9.77 1.11
CA PHE A 222 0.63 -9.12 1.73
C PHE A 222 1.00 -7.65 1.96
N ALA A 223 0.70 -6.82 0.96
CA ALA A 223 1.18 -5.45 0.92
C ALA A 223 2.71 -5.38 1.03
N ASP A 224 3.24 -4.88 2.15
CA ASP A 224 4.67 -4.71 2.43
C ASP A 224 5.33 -5.93 3.08
N ASP A 225 4.55 -6.92 3.52
CA ASP A 225 5.05 -8.21 4.02
C ASP A 225 5.27 -9.17 2.84
N ILE A 226 6.44 -9.81 2.77
CA ILE A 226 6.78 -10.77 1.72
C ILE A 226 7.29 -12.05 2.38
N VAL A 227 6.83 -13.20 1.89
CA VAL A 227 7.33 -14.51 2.28
C VAL A 227 7.96 -15.16 1.06
N ILE A 228 9.21 -15.60 1.23
CA ILE A 228 9.98 -16.32 0.22
C ILE A 228 10.31 -17.69 0.78
N CYS A 229 9.89 -18.74 0.09
CA CYS A 229 10.14 -20.13 0.48
C CYS A 229 11.11 -20.80 -0.49
N SER A 230 11.90 -21.75 0.00
CA SER A 230 12.79 -22.58 -0.80
C SER A 230 13.05 -23.93 -0.14
N GLU A 231 13.48 -24.91 -0.92
CA GLU A 231 13.86 -26.24 -0.44
C GLU A 231 15.27 -26.30 0.15
N SER A 232 16.12 -25.29 -0.10
CA SER A 232 17.46 -25.18 0.51
C SER A 232 17.72 -23.78 1.06
N ARG A 233 18.61 -23.72 2.06
CA ARG A 233 19.05 -22.47 2.68
C ARG A 233 19.78 -21.56 1.70
N GLU A 234 20.69 -22.12 0.91
CA GLU A 234 21.46 -21.36 -0.08
C GLU A 234 20.51 -20.70 -1.09
N GLN A 235 19.50 -21.45 -1.55
CA GLN A 235 18.56 -20.94 -2.53
C GLN A 235 17.63 -19.86 -1.96
N VAL A 236 17.22 -19.96 -0.68
CA VAL A 236 16.42 -18.88 -0.06
C VAL A 236 17.24 -17.61 0.15
N GLU A 237 18.53 -17.74 0.50
CA GLU A 237 19.46 -16.62 0.64
C GLU A 237 19.71 -15.92 -0.71
N GLU A 238 19.92 -16.69 -1.79
CA GLU A 238 20.01 -16.15 -3.16
C GLU A 238 18.73 -15.43 -3.58
N ASN A 239 17.57 -16.01 -3.29
CA ASN A 239 16.29 -15.40 -3.62
C ASN A 239 16.06 -14.11 -2.83
N LEU A 240 16.39 -14.08 -1.54
CA LEU A 240 16.34 -12.88 -0.72
C LEU A 240 17.21 -11.77 -1.32
N GLU A 241 18.40 -12.11 -1.80
CA GLU A 241 19.31 -11.13 -2.40
C GLU A 241 18.78 -10.58 -3.73
N ARG A 242 18.18 -11.44 -4.57
CA ARG A 242 17.48 -11.01 -5.79
C ARG A 242 16.33 -10.05 -5.46
N TRP A 243 15.53 -10.37 -4.45
CA TRP A 243 14.45 -9.50 -3.98
C TRP A 243 14.97 -8.16 -3.46
N ARG A 244 16.02 -8.19 -2.63
CA ARG A 244 16.68 -6.99 -2.12
C ARG A 244 17.14 -6.10 -3.26
N PHE A 245 17.85 -6.66 -4.24
CA PHE A 245 18.33 -5.91 -5.41
C PHE A 245 17.17 -5.32 -6.23
N ALA A 246 16.13 -6.11 -6.51
CA ALA A 246 14.98 -5.67 -7.30
C ALA A 246 14.22 -4.50 -6.66
N LEU A 247 14.08 -4.52 -5.32
CA LEU A 247 13.40 -3.49 -4.55
C LEU A 247 14.28 -2.24 -4.33
N GLU A 248 15.53 -2.42 -3.89
CA GLU A 248 16.43 -1.32 -3.49
C GLU A 248 16.84 -0.46 -4.68
N ARG A 249 17.07 -1.06 -5.86
CA ARG A 249 17.39 -0.32 -7.09
C ARG A 249 16.26 0.63 -7.52
N ARG A 250 15.03 0.40 -7.03
CA ARG A 250 13.80 1.15 -7.34
C ARG A 250 13.29 1.97 -6.13
N GLY A 251 14.16 2.19 -5.14
CA GLY A 251 13.91 3.08 -3.99
C GLY A 251 13.21 2.44 -2.79
N MET A 252 12.92 1.13 -2.84
CA MET A 252 12.29 0.39 -1.75
C MET A 252 13.32 -0.33 -0.90
N LYS A 253 13.29 -0.16 0.42
CA LYS A 253 14.35 -0.70 1.31
C LYS A 253 13.85 -1.84 2.19
N VAL A 254 14.61 -2.93 2.24
CA VAL A 254 14.35 -4.08 3.12
C VAL A 254 14.79 -3.77 4.56
N SER A 255 13.95 -4.11 5.53
CA SER A 255 14.25 -3.95 6.96
C SER A 255 15.03 -5.15 7.47
N ARG A 256 16.36 -4.99 7.59
CA ARG A 256 17.25 -6.06 8.08
C ARG A 256 16.91 -6.53 9.49
N SER A 257 16.50 -5.62 10.37
CA SER A 257 16.22 -5.90 11.78
C SER A 257 14.86 -6.57 12.04
N LYS A 258 14.03 -6.68 11.01
CA LYS A 258 12.70 -7.29 11.10
C LYS A 258 12.50 -8.41 10.07
N THR A 259 13.49 -8.64 9.23
CA THR A 259 13.46 -9.74 8.29
C THR A 259 13.86 -10.98 9.06
N GLU A 260 12.98 -11.98 9.09
CA GLU A 260 13.14 -13.16 9.93
C GLU A 260 13.31 -14.40 9.04
N TYR A 261 14.15 -15.33 9.48
CA TYR A 261 14.35 -16.62 8.84
C TYR A 261 13.74 -17.74 9.69
N MET A 262 13.15 -18.73 9.03
CA MET A 262 12.55 -19.90 9.67
C MET A 262 12.85 -21.15 8.85
N CYS A 263 13.26 -22.22 9.52
CA CYS A 263 13.38 -23.56 8.93
C CYS A 263 12.27 -24.46 9.49
N VAL A 264 11.56 -25.16 8.62
CA VAL A 264 10.63 -26.23 9.00
C VAL A 264 11.35 -27.56 8.86
N ASN A 265 11.18 -28.45 9.85
CA ASN A 265 11.89 -29.72 9.92
C ASN A 265 13.41 -29.55 9.89
N GLU A 266 13.91 -28.51 10.57
CA GLU A 266 15.34 -28.38 10.82
C GLU A 266 15.84 -29.73 11.33
N ARG A 267 16.67 -30.40 10.53
CA ARG A 267 17.29 -31.62 10.99
C ARG A 267 18.18 -31.20 12.14
N GLU A 268 17.81 -31.59 13.36
CA GLU A 268 18.77 -31.58 14.47
C GLU A 268 19.88 -32.56 14.08
N GLY A 269 20.92 -32.01 13.48
CA GLY A 269 22.20 -32.63 13.26
C GLY A 269 23.25 -31.51 13.31
N SER A 270 24.45 -31.70 13.84
CA SER A 270 25.17 -32.88 14.32
C SER A 270 26.62 -32.43 14.40
#